data_AF-A0A2N6LL78-F1
#
_entry.id   AF-A0A2N6LL78-F1
#
_cell.length_a   1.000
_cell.length_b   1.000
_cell.length_c   1.000
_cell.angle_alpha   90.00
_cell.angle_beta   90.00
_cell.angle_gamma   90.00
#
_symmetry.space_group_name_H-M   'P 1'
#
loop_
_entity.id
_entity.type
_entity.pdbx_description
1 polymer ?
#
loop_
_entity_poly.entity_id
_entity_poly.type
_entity_poly.pdbx_seq_one_letter_code
_entity_poly.pdbx_strand_id
1 'polypeptide(L)' 'MTKPFLKWAGGKGQLIEQIEKFLPEELGNGSIKRYIEPFIGGGALFLYIANTYEIEEFVISDINSELVIA' A
#
# COMPACT_ATOMS: atom_id res chain seq x y z
N MET A 1 2.10 12.46 -7.91
CA MET A 1 1.24 11.62 -7.04
C MET A 1 0.46 10.66 -7.94
N THR A 2 0.88 9.41 -8.00
CA THR A 2 0.21 8.34 -8.76
C THR A 2 -1.10 7.97 -8.06
N LYS A 3 -2.23 8.10 -8.77
CA LYS A 3 -3.54 7.67 -8.26
C LYS A 3 -3.82 6.23 -8.71
N PRO A 4 -4.53 5.41 -7.91
CA PRO A 4 -5.00 4.11 -8.36
C PRO A 4 -5.72 4.21 -9.71
N PHE A 5 -5.34 3.37 -10.67
CA PHE A 5 -5.94 3.37 -12.01
C PHE A 5 -7.36 2.81 -12.03
N LEU A 6 -7.74 2.08 -10.98
CA LEU A 6 -9.04 1.42 -10.86
C LEU A 6 -9.83 1.98 -9.66
N LYS A 7 -11.09 2.37 -9.89
CA LYS A 7 -12.02 2.68 -8.80
C LYS A 7 -12.46 1.37 -8.15
N TRP A 8 -11.92 1.07 -6.97
CA TRP A 8 -12.27 -0.11 -6.18
C TRP A 8 -13.17 0.28 -4.99
N ALA A 9 -14.22 -0.51 -4.72
CA ALA A 9 -15.03 -0.33 -3.53
C ALA A 9 -14.16 -0.60 -2.27
N GLY A 10 -14.27 0.26 -1.25
CA GLY A 10 -13.40 0.18 -0.07
C GLY A 10 -11.98 0.71 -0.27
N GLY A 11 -11.75 1.54 -1.30
CA GLY A 11 -10.47 2.19 -1.54
C GLY A 11 -9.98 2.96 -0.31
N LYS A 12 -8.86 2.52 0.27
CA LYS A 12 -8.26 3.08 1.49
C LYS A 12 -7.75 4.52 1.34
N GLY A 13 -7.88 5.14 0.16
CA GLY A 13 -7.34 6.47 -0.14
C GLY A 13 -7.79 7.58 0.80
N GLN A 14 -9.06 7.57 1.23
CA GLN A 14 -9.57 8.57 2.18
C GLN A 14 -9.11 8.31 3.63
N LEU A 15 -8.62 7.10 3.93
CA LEU A 15 -8.18 6.68 5.26
C LEU A 15 -6.66 6.82 5.43
N ILE A 16 -5.91 7.17 4.37
CA ILE A 16 -4.42 7.24 4.41
C ILE A 16 -3.94 8.14 5.55
N GLU A 17 -4.49 9.35 5.68
CA GLU A 17 -4.10 10.31 6.75
C GLU A 17 -4.35 9.77 8.16
N GLN A 18 -5.31 8.86 8.33
CA GLN A 18 -5.59 8.23 9.62
C GLN A 18 -4.65 7.04 9.86
N ILE A 19 -4.41 6.22 8.83
CA ILE A 19 -3.54 5.04 8.89
C ILE A 19 -2.09 5.46 9.15
N GLU A 20 -1.62 6.53 8.51
CA GLU A 20 -0.25 7.05 8.64
C GLU A 20 0.17 7.25 10.10
N LYS A 21 -0.77 7.68 10.95
CA LYS A 21 -0.53 7.93 12.39
C LYS A 21 -0.22 6.67 13.19
N PHE A 22 -0.52 5.50 12.64
CA PHE A 22 -0.30 4.20 13.28
C PHE A 22 0.77 3.37 12.56
N LEU A 23 1.42 3.94 11.54
CA LEU A 23 2.55 3.29 10.89
C LEU A 23 3.75 3.25 11.84
N PRO A 24 4.54 2.16 11.81
CA PRO A 24 5.76 2.06 12.60
C PRO A 24 6.78 3.13 12.19
N GLU A 25 7.44 3.75 13.17
CA GLU A 25 8.46 4.80 12.95
C GLU A 25 9.67 4.25 12.18
N GLU A 26 9.89 2.94 12.25
CA GLU A 26 10.91 2.18 11.53
C GLU A 26 10.79 2.27 10.00
N LEU A 27 9.62 2.65 9.48
CA LEU A 27 9.47 2.99 8.06
C LEU A 27 10.20 4.29 7.71
N GLY A 28 10.16 5.28 8.61
CA GLY A 28 10.77 6.60 8.38
C GLY A 28 12.30 6.58 8.46
N ASN A 29 12.87 5.65 9.21
CA ASN A 29 14.33 5.46 9.29
C ASN A 29 14.88 4.37 8.34
N GLY A 30 14.00 3.76 7.53
CA GLY A 30 14.38 2.76 6.53
C GLY A 30 14.87 1.43 7.11
N SER A 31 14.57 1.12 8.38
CA SER A 31 14.94 -0.18 8.98
C SER A 31 13.97 -1.30 8.59
N ILE A 32 12.72 -0.98 8.28
CA ILE A 32 11.81 -1.92 7.63
C ILE A 32 12.17 -2.00 6.15
N LYS A 33 12.62 -3.17 5.71
CA LYS A 33 13.03 -3.42 4.31
C LYS A 33 11.97 -4.08 3.45
N ARG A 34 10.95 -4.67 4.08
CA ARG A 34 9.90 -5.43 3.39
C ARG A 34 8.52 -4.97 3.82
N TYR A 35 7.68 -4.62 2.84
CA TYR A 35 6.26 -4.33 3.03
C TYR A 35 5.41 -5.50 2.52
N ILE A 36 4.39 -5.90 3.30
CA ILE A 36 3.50 -7.01 2.93
C ILE A 36 2.05 -6.53 3.04
N GLU A 37 1.30 -6.55 1.93
CA GLU A 37 -0.13 -6.23 1.89
C GLU A 37 -0.93 -7.42 1.31
N PRO A 38 -1.50 -8.28 2.17
CA PRO A 38 -2.19 -9.50 1.74
C PRO A 38 -3.58 -9.25 1.12
N PHE A 39 -4.08 -8.02 1.20
CA PHE A 39 -5.37 -7.58 0.65
C PHE A 39 -5.20 -6.23 -0.05
N ILE A 40 -4.54 -6.27 -1.20
CA ILE A 40 -4.15 -5.05 -1.92
C ILE A 40 -5.38 -4.23 -2.33
N GLY A 41 -6.46 -4.89 -2.78
CA GLY A 41 -7.59 -4.22 -3.41
C GLY A 41 -7.12 -3.18 -4.44
N GLY A 42 -7.68 -1.97 -4.40
CA GLY A 42 -7.24 -0.86 -5.26
C GLY A 42 -5.83 -0.29 -5.00
N GLY A 43 -5.03 -0.87 -4.11
CA GLY A 43 -3.61 -0.54 -3.94
C GLY A 43 -3.29 0.84 -3.36
N ALA A 44 -4.28 1.55 -2.80
CA ALA A 44 -4.08 2.93 -2.34
C ALA A 44 -3.02 3.07 -1.24
N LEU A 45 -2.98 2.14 -0.28
CA LEU A 45 -1.99 2.17 0.81
C LEU A 45 -0.61 1.74 0.31
N PHE A 46 -0.51 0.62 -0.41
CA PHE A 46 0.73 0.23 -1.10
C PHE A 46 1.35 1.36 -1.91
N LEU A 47 0.57 2.02 -2.76
CA LEU A 47 1.07 3.14 -3.58
C LEU A 47 1.55 4.29 -2.70
N TYR A 48 0.85 4.61 -1.61
CA TYR A 48 1.32 5.61 -0.67
C TYR A 48 2.64 5.19 0.00
N ILE A 49 2.73 3.97 0.54
CA ILE A 49 3.96 3.48 1.19
C ILE A 49 5.14 3.48 0.21
N ALA A 50 4.94 2.95 -1.00
CA ALA A 50 5.99 2.83 -2.01
C ALA A 50 6.49 4.17 -2.55
N ASN A 51 5.68 5.23 -2.48
CA ASN A 51 6.09 6.58 -2.87
C ASN A 51 6.67 7.41 -1.71
N THR A 52 6.40 7.02 -0.46
CA THR A 52 6.74 7.81 0.73
C THR A 52 7.97 7.28 1.47
N TYR A 53 8.16 5.96 1.50
CA TYR A 53 9.21 5.31 2.31
C TYR A 53 10.18 4.50 1.46
N GLU A 54 11.41 4.37 1.93
CA GLU A 54 12.43 3.53 1.31
C GLU A 54 12.24 2.07 1.73
N ILE A 55 11.66 1.26 0.83
CA ILE A 55 11.41 -0.16 1.01
C ILE A 55 12.08 -0.93 -0.13
N GLU A 56 12.79 -2.00 0.21
CA GLU A 56 13.55 -2.81 -0.75
C GLU A 56 12.68 -3.87 -1.43
N GLU A 57 11.67 -4.39 -0.72
CA GLU A 57 10.82 -5.47 -1.21
C GLU A 57 9.35 -5.25 -0.87
N PHE A 58 8.48 -5.47 -1.85
CA PHE A 58 7.04 -5.42 -1.69
C PHE A 58 6.42 -6.77 -2.02
N VAL A 59 5.63 -7.31 -1.10
CA VAL A 59 4.82 -8.52 -1.30
C VAL A 59 3.36 -8.10 -1.24
N ILE A 60 2.69 -8.08 -2.38
CA ILE A 60 1.27 -7.74 -2.47
C ILE A 60 0.47 -8.97 -2.92
N SER A 61 -0.74 -9.13 -2.37
CA SER A 61 -1.62 -10.24 -2.72
C SER A 61 -3.08 -9.78 -2.65
N ASP A 62 -3.93 -10.44 -3.42
CA ASP A 62 -5.38 -10.43 -3.28
C ASP A 62 -5.92 -11.81 -3.65
N ILE A 63 -7.11 -12.16 -3.13
CA ILE A 63 -7.77 -13.41 -3.53
C ILE A 63 -8.40 -13.28 -4.93
N ASN A 64 -8.70 -12.05 -5.35
CA ASN A 64 -9.25 -11.80 -6.68
C ASN A 64 -8.14 -11.86 -7.74
N SER A 65 -8.05 -12.99 -8.45
CA SER A 65 -7.06 -13.20 -9.50
C SER A 65 -7.14 -12.19 -10.64
N GLU A 66 -8.34 -11.70 -10.97
CA GLU A 66 -8.53 -10.69 -12.02
C GLU A 66 -7.89 -9.35 -11.63
N LEU A 67 -7.87 -9.01 -10.33
CA LEU A 67 -7.20 -7.79 -9.86
C LEU A 67 -5.68 -7.92 -9.89
N VAL A 68 -5.14 -9.10 -9.62
CA VAL A 68 -3.69 -9.35 -9.57
C VAL A 68 -3.08 -9.38 -10.98
N ILE A 69 -3.86 -9.76 -11.99
CA ILE A 69 -3.40 -9.90 -13.38
C ILE A 69 -3.66 -8.65 -14.23
N ALA A 70 -4.54 -7.73 -13.78
CA ALA A 70 -4.88 -6.48 -14.45
C ALA A 70 -3.80 -5.40 -14.35
#